data_AF-A0A2D6E0U4-F1
#
_entry.id   AF-A0A2D6E0U4-F1
#
_cell.length_a   1.000
_cell.length_b   1.000
_cell.length_c   1.000
_cell.angle_alpha   90.00
_cell.angle_beta   90.00
_cell.angle_gamma   90.00
#
_symmetry.space_group_name_H-M   'P 1'
#
loop_
_entity.id
_entity.type
_entity.pdbx_description
1 polymer ?
#
loop_
_entity_poly.entity_id
_entity_poly.type
_entity_poly.pdbx_seq_one_letter_code
_entity_poly.pdbx_strand_id
1 'polypeptide(L)'
;MKVVDIADEIYRELGSVTTLSIPAIAYWVRSNIGTLNSYINTNYGISDTYEIEDSSVEIGEQEKAILKKMYYVYYYDVKLRAALVTMDTDTVVEVSDQGSRVRKLNRNEISKTLGSVRNTEYQALLTLINAYKLNKSTPLDVAGDDTVEGFYPSVGSVFNRTDAD
;
A
#
# COMPACT_ATOMS: atom_id res chain seq x y z
N MET A 1 2.57 -2.98 17.27
CA MET A 1 1.85 -4.19 16.80
C MET A 1 2.84 -5.23 16.25
N LYS A 2 2.62 -6.53 16.54
CA LYS A 2 3.55 -7.60 16.12
C LYS A 2 3.26 -8.09 14.70
N VAL A 3 4.31 -8.56 14.03
CA VAL A 3 4.17 -9.15 12.69
C VAL A 3 3.22 -10.36 12.68
N VAL A 4 3.20 -11.14 13.76
CA VAL A 4 2.33 -12.32 13.87
C VAL A 4 0.85 -11.92 13.90
N ASP A 5 0.51 -10.80 14.52
CA ASP A 5 -0.87 -10.31 14.61
C ASP A 5 -1.38 -9.92 13.21
N ILE A 6 -0.56 -9.21 12.43
CA ILE A 6 -0.86 -8.87 11.02
C ILE A 6 -1.04 -10.14 10.19
N ALA A 7 -0.18 -11.14 10.41
CA ALA A 7 -0.25 -12.40 9.70
C ALA A 7 -1.53 -13.19 10.02
N ASP A 8 -1.99 -13.19 11.27
CA ASP A 8 -3.25 -13.81 11.68
C ASP A 8 -4.46 -13.07 11.09
N GLU A 9 -4.46 -11.73 11.08
CA GLU A 9 -5.51 -10.94 10.41
C GLU A 9 -5.63 -11.32 8.93
N ILE A 10 -4.51 -11.35 8.21
CA ILE A 10 -4.46 -11.75 6.78
C ILE A 10 -5.00 -13.16 6.60
N TYR A 11 -4.59 -14.10 7.47
CA TYR A 11 -5.02 -15.49 7.39
C TYR A 11 -6.55 -15.62 7.52
N ARG A 12 -7.14 -14.88 8.47
CA ARG A 12 -8.60 -14.88 8.72
C ARG A 12 -9.37 -14.20 7.59
N GLU A 13 -8.89 -13.06 7.09
CA GLU A 13 -9.52 -12.32 5.99
C GLU A 13 -9.52 -13.13 4.68
N LEU A 14 -8.51 -13.98 4.45
CA LEU A 14 -8.46 -14.92 3.32
C LEU A 14 -9.39 -16.13 3.49
N GLY A 15 -10.13 -16.22 4.58
CA GLY A 15 -11.06 -17.31 4.86
C GLY A 15 -10.40 -18.56 5.47
N SER A 16 -9.24 -18.42 6.11
CA SER A 16 -8.56 -19.52 6.82
C SER A 16 -8.27 -20.74 5.94
N VAL A 17 -7.62 -20.50 4.80
CA VAL A 17 -7.32 -21.55 3.81
C VAL A 17 -6.28 -22.53 4.38
N THR A 18 -6.53 -23.83 4.25
CA THR A 18 -5.66 -24.90 4.81
C THR A 18 -4.29 -25.01 4.14
N THR A 19 -4.12 -24.45 2.94
CA THR A 19 -2.87 -24.50 2.18
C THR A 19 -1.85 -23.45 2.63
N LEU A 20 -2.22 -22.55 3.54
CA LEU A 20 -1.40 -21.42 3.97
C LEU A 20 -1.24 -21.47 5.50
N SER A 21 -0.05 -21.16 5.99
CA SER A 21 0.25 -21.13 7.42
C SER A 21 0.62 -19.71 7.88
N ILE A 22 0.21 -19.35 9.10
CA ILE A 22 0.52 -18.04 9.70
C ILE A 22 2.04 -17.76 9.71
N PRO A 23 2.94 -18.72 10.04
CA PRO A 23 4.38 -18.49 9.97
C PRO A 23 4.88 -18.13 8.57
N ALA A 24 4.31 -18.71 7.50
CA ALA A 24 4.69 -18.39 6.13
C ALA A 24 4.28 -16.95 5.75
N ILE A 25 3.09 -16.52 6.18
CA ILE A 25 2.62 -15.13 5.98
C ILE A 25 3.52 -14.17 6.78
N ALA A 26 3.79 -14.48 8.04
CA ALA A 26 4.64 -13.66 8.89
C ALA A 26 6.05 -13.49 8.29
N TYR A 27 6.63 -14.56 7.73
CA TYR A 27 7.91 -14.47 7.03
C TYR A 27 7.85 -13.54 5.82
N TRP A 28 6.81 -13.66 5.00
CA TRP A 28 6.62 -12.77 3.85
C TRP A 28 6.45 -11.32 4.30
N VAL A 29 5.70 -11.06 5.37
CA VAL A 29 5.53 -9.70 5.89
C VAL A 29 6.89 -9.11 6.26
N ARG A 30 7.72 -9.87 6.98
CA ARG A 30 9.06 -9.41 7.38
C ARG A 30 9.94 -9.06 6.19
N SER A 31 9.94 -9.89 5.15
CA SER A 31 10.80 -9.65 3.98
C SER A 31 10.35 -8.48 3.10
N ASN A 32 9.09 -8.06 3.21
CA ASN A 32 8.48 -7.07 2.31
C ASN A 32 8.23 -5.69 2.94
N ILE A 33 8.62 -5.48 4.21
CA ILE A 33 8.51 -4.16 4.86
C ILE A 33 9.34 -3.09 4.12
N GLY A 34 10.50 -3.44 3.55
CA GLY A 34 11.28 -2.49 2.73
C GLY A 34 10.54 -2.03 1.47
N THR A 35 9.71 -2.89 0.89
CA THR A 35 8.86 -2.53 -0.26
C THR A 35 7.73 -1.60 0.18
N LEU A 36 7.12 -1.85 1.34
CA LEU A 36 6.15 -0.92 1.94
C LEU A 36 6.78 0.47 2.11
N ASN A 37 7.95 0.55 2.73
CA ASN A 37 8.71 1.79 2.93
C ASN A 37 8.93 2.55 1.62
N SER A 38 9.28 1.84 0.56
CA SER A 38 9.45 2.42 -0.78
C SER A 38 8.15 2.97 -1.38
N TYR A 39 7.00 2.37 -1.07
CA TYR A 39 5.71 2.85 -1.57
C TYR A 39 5.19 4.07 -0.81
N ILE A 40 5.31 4.08 0.52
CA ILE A 40 4.70 5.11 1.38
C ILE A 40 5.71 6.13 1.93
N ASN A 41 6.97 6.07 1.51
CA ASN A 41 8.06 6.97 1.93
C ASN A 41 8.26 7.01 3.45
N THR A 42 8.28 5.84 4.09
CA THR A 42 8.50 5.66 5.54
C THR A 42 9.73 4.81 5.79
N ASN A 43 10.16 4.68 7.05
CA ASN A 43 11.33 3.86 7.41
C ASN A 43 11.01 2.84 8.52
N TYR A 44 9.95 2.05 8.32
CA TYR A 44 9.61 0.98 9.26
C TYR A 44 10.69 -0.11 9.27
N GLY A 45 11.13 -0.48 10.47
CA GLY A 45 11.99 -1.61 10.75
C GLY A 45 11.25 -2.70 11.52
N ILE A 46 11.92 -3.83 11.71
CA ILE A 46 11.46 -4.90 12.62
C ILE A 46 12.38 -4.87 13.83
N SER A 47 11.80 -4.76 15.02
CA SER A 47 12.52 -4.83 16.28
C SER A 47 12.85 -6.29 16.68
N ASP A 48 13.68 -6.48 17.70
CA ASP A 48 13.99 -7.80 18.25
C ASP A 48 12.75 -8.52 18.83
N THR A 49 11.70 -7.77 19.20
CA THR A 49 10.41 -8.27 19.67
C THR A 49 9.46 -8.64 18.52
N TYR A 50 9.90 -8.55 17.27
CA TYR A 50 9.11 -8.71 16.05
C TYR A 50 7.95 -7.72 15.92
N GLU A 51 8.15 -6.51 16.43
CA GLU A 51 7.23 -5.38 16.25
C GLU A 51 7.68 -4.55 15.05
N ILE A 52 6.70 -3.99 14.33
CA ILE A 52 6.97 -3.10 13.21
C ILE A 52 6.90 -1.66 13.74
N GLU A 53 8.04 -0.98 13.70
CA GLU A 53 8.19 0.37 14.25
C GLU A 53 9.13 1.23 13.40
N ASP A 54 8.89 2.54 13.39
CA ASP A 54 9.80 3.56 12.86
C ASP A 54 10.19 4.47 14.02
N SER A 55 11.44 4.36 14.49
CA SER A 55 11.96 5.23 15.55
C SER A 55 11.11 5.24 16.84
N SER A 56 10.60 4.07 17.26
CA SER A 56 9.65 3.87 18.39
C SER A 56 8.19 4.28 18.13
N VAL A 57 7.85 4.66 16.89
CA VAL A 57 6.46 4.86 16.46
C VAL A 57 5.95 3.55 15.87
N GLU A 58 4.89 3.00 16.46
CA GLU A 58 4.26 1.79 15.94
C GLU A 58 3.61 2.02 14.57
N ILE A 59 3.56 0.96 13.76
CA ILE A 59 2.84 0.97 12.48
C ILE A 59 1.36 1.35 12.67
N GLY A 60 0.91 2.34 11.90
CA GLY A 60 -0.48 2.77 11.90
C GLY A 60 -1.44 1.82 11.15
N GLU A 61 -2.73 2.02 11.35
CA GLU A 61 -3.78 1.21 10.72
C GLU A 61 -3.80 1.34 9.20
N GLN A 62 -3.48 2.53 8.66
CA GLN A 62 -3.48 2.78 7.21
C GLN A 62 -2.30 2.06 6.53
N GLU A 63 -1.13 2.13 7.14
CA GLU A 63 0.10 1.46 6.70
C GLU A 63 -0.07 -0.06 6.78
N LYS A 64 -0.69 -0.55 7.85
CA LYS A 64 -1.11 -1.96 7.98
C LYS A 64 -2.05 -2.37 6.85
N ALA A 65 -3.08 -1.58 6.55
CA ALA A 65 -4.03 -1.89 5.48
C ALA A 65 -3.35 -1.99 4.10
N ILE A 66 -2.38 -1.10 3.82
CA ILE A 66 -1.57 -1.16 2.59
C ILE A 66 -0.74 -2.44 2.54
N LEU A 67 -0.08 -2.80 3.65
CA LEU A 67 0.71 -4.02 3.75
C LEU A 67 -0.13 -5.29 3.55
N LYS A 68 -1.35 -5.34 4.12
CA LYS A 68 -2.31 -6.43 3.89
C LYS A 68 -2.71 -6.53 2.42
N LYS A 69 -3.05 -5.41 1.78
CA LYS A 69 -3.38 -5.39 0.34
C LYS A 69 -2.20 -5.83 -0.53
N MET A 70 -0.97 -5.48 -0.16
CA MET A 70 0.23 -5.96 -0.85
C MET A 70 0.33 -7.49 -0.79
N TYR A 71 -0.01 -8.12 0.34
CA TYR A 71 -0.06 -9.57 0.45
C TYR A 71 -1.13 -10.19 -0.44
N TYR A 72 -2.32 -9.60 -0.56
CA TYR A 72 -3.39 -10.13 -1.42
C TYR A 72 -2.99 -10.17 -2.89
N VAL A 73 -2.32 -9.12 -3.37
CA VAL A 73 -1.77 -9.11 -4.74
C VAL A 73 -0.78 -10.27 -4.92
N TYR A 74 0.15 -10.46 -3.98
CA TYR A 74 1.10 -11.57 -4.02
C TYR A 74 0.40 -12.94 -4.01
N TYR A 75 -0.57 -13.13 -3.12
CA TYR A 75 -1.32 -14.37 -2.96
C TYR A 75 -2.03 -14.78 -4.25
N TYR A 76 -2.76 -13.85 -4.87
CA TYR A 76 -3.45 -14.13 -6.13
C TYR A 76 -2.49 -14.30 -7.31
N ASP A 77 -1.33 -13.63 -7.30
CA ASP A 77 -0.30 -13.84 -8.32
C ASP A 77 0.32 -15.24 -8.23
N VAL A 78 0.60 -15.74 -7.02
CA VAL A 78 1.06 -17.13 -6.81
C VAL A 78 0.00 -18.14 -7.29
N LYS A 79 -1.28 -17.92 -6.95
CA LYS A 79 -2.38 -18.76 -7.44
C LYS A 79 -2.52 -18.73 -8.96
N LEU A 80 -2.38 -17.57 -9.58
CA LEU A 80 -2.43 -17.41 -11.02
C LEU A 80 -1.29 -18.19 -11.70
N ARG A 81 -0.05 -18.07 -11.19
CA ARG A 81 1.10 -18.83 -11.71
C ARG A 81 0.88 -20.34 -11.58
N ALA A 82 0.39 -20.81 -10.43
CA ALA A 82 0.06 -22.21 -10.24
C ALA A 82 -1.02 -22.69 -11.24
N ALA A 83 -2.07 -21.89 -11.46
CA ALA A 83 -3.10 -22.21 -12.44
C ALA A 83 -2.51 -22.32 -13.87
N LEU A 84 -1.64 -21.39 -14.27
CA LEU A 84 -0.99 -21.42 -15.58
C LEU A 84 -0.10 -22.66 -15.78
N VAL A 85 0.66 -23.07 -14.76
CA VAL A 85 1.48 -24.29 -14.84
C VAL A 85 0.60 -25.54 -15.05
N THR A 86 -0.54 -25.64 -14.36
CA THR A 86 -1.47 -26.78 -14.55
C THR A 86 -2.22 -26.77 -15.88
N MET A 87 -2.23 -25.64 -16.60
CA MET A 87 -2.81 -25.56 -17.95
C MET A 87 -1.89 -26.15 -19.00
N ASP A 88 -0.57 -26.02 -18.84
CA ASP A 88 0.42 -26.53 -19.80
C ASP A 88 0.41 -28.06 -19.90
N THR A 89 0.10 -28.74 -18.79
CA THR A 89 0.18 -30.21 -18.68
C THR A 89 -1.04 -30.97 -19.20
N ASP A 90 -2.16 -30.31 -19.55
CA ASP A 90 -3.47 -30.95 -19.65
C ASP A 90 -4.20 -30.58 -20.95
N THR A 91 -4.05 -31.41 -21.99
CA THR A 91 -4.47 -31.11 -23.38
C THR A 91 -5.89 -31.57 -23.73
N VAL A 92 -6.56 -32.37 -22.89
CA VAL A 92 -7.87 -32.95 -23.21
C VAL A 92 -9.01 -32.12 -22.58
N VAL A 93 -9.75 -31.42 -23.45
CA VAL A 93 -10.83 -30.49 -23.06
C VAL A 93 -12.20 -31.19 -23.00
N GLU A 94 -12.44 -32.18 -23.84
CA GLU A 94 -13.73 -32.85 -23.96
C GLU A 94 -13.55 -34.27 -24.50
N VAL A 95 -14.23 -35.23 -23.89
CA VAL A 95 -14.36 -36.60 -24.40
C VAL A 95 -15.84 -36.90 -24.58
N SER A 96 -16.22 -37.31 -25.78
CA SER A 96 -17.55 -37.84 -26.08
C SER A 96 -17.41 -39.31 -26.48
N ASP A 97 -18.20 -40.18 -25.84
CA ASP A 97 -18.35 -41.58 -26.23
C ASP A 97 -19.82 -41.98 -26.17
N GLN A 98 -20.34 -42.50 -27.28
CA GLN A 98 -21.68 -43.09 -27.44
C GLN A 98 -22.81 -42.46 -26.60
N GLY A 99 -22.93 -41.13 -26.63
CA GLY A 99 -24.00 -40.38 -25.96
C GLY A 99 -23.67 -39.85 -24.56
N SER A 100 -22.53 -40.21 -23.99
CA SER A 100 -21.98 -39.62 -22.77
C SER A 100 -20.92 -38.57 -23.11
N ARG A 101 -21.08 -37.36 -22.58
CA ARG A 101 -20.17 -36.23 -22.78
C ARG A 101 -19.63 -35.77 -21.44
N VAL A 102 -18.32 -35.86 -21.25
CA VAL A 102 -17.65 -35.29 -20.08
C VAL A 102 -16.92 -34.03 -20.53
N ARG A 103 -17.39 -32.87 -20.05
CA ARG A 103 -16.72 -31.59 -20.24
C ARG A 103 -15.95 -31.23 -18.99
N LYS A 104 -14.65 -31.01 -19.14
CA LYS A 104 -13.82 -30.47 -18.08
C LYS A 104 -14.09 -28.96 -17.96
N LEU A 105 -14.09 -28.42 -16.75
CA LEU A 105 -14.18 -26.97 -16.55
C LEU A 105 -13.03 -26.28 -17.32
N ASN A 106 -13.35 -25.18 -18.00
CA ASN A 106 -12.37 -24.44 -18.77
C ASN A 106 -11.38 -23.73 -17.83
N ARG A 107 -10.20 -24.33 -17.63
CA ARG A 107 -9.13 -23.76 -16.77
C ARG A 107 -8.63 -22.41 -17.26
N ASN A 108 -8.76 -22.10 -18.55
CA ASN A 108 -8.43 -20.77 -19.08
C ASN A 108 -9.34 -19.69 -18.48
N GLU A 109 -10.64 -19.97 -18.31
CA GLU A 109 -11.56 -19.03 -17.64
C GLU A 109 -11.20 -18.84 -16.16
N ILE A 110 -10.70 -19.88 -15.49
CA ILE A 110 -10.19 -19.77 -14.11
C ILE A 110 -8.97 -18.84 -14.07
N SER A 111 -8.01 -19.00 -14.99
CA SER A 111 -6.84 -18.13 -15.05
C SER A 111 -7.20 -16.68 -15.39
N LYS A 112 -8.18 -16.46 -16.28
CA LYS A 112 -8.70 -15.11 -16.58
C LYS A 112 -9.37 -14.46 -15.37
N THR A 113 -10.21 -15.20 -14.65
CA THR A 113 -10.88 -14.69 -13.45
C THR A 113 -9.88 -14.38 -12.34
N LEU A 114 -8.90 -15.25 -12.10
CA LEU A 114 -7.79 -15.00 -11.16
C LEU A 114 -6.97 -13.76 -11.54
N GLY A 115 -6.66 -13.60 -12.84
CA GLY A 115 -5.98 -12.41 -13.35
C GLY A 115 -6.78 -11.13 -13.13
N SER A 116 -8.10 -11.18 -13.36
CA SER A 116 -9.00 -10.07 -13.09
C SER A 116 -9.01 -9.69 -11.60
N VAL A 117 -9.16 -10.67 -10.69
CA VAL A 117 -9.12 -10.45 -9.24
C VAL A 117 -7.79 -9.85 -8.79
N ARG A 118 -6.66 -10.38 -9.30
CA ARG A 118 -5.34 -9.83 -8.98
C ARG A 118 -5.21 -8.37 -9.41
N ASN A 119 -5.75 -8.02 -10.58
CA ASN A 119 -5.73 -6.65 -11.07
C ASN A 119 -6.63 -5.73 -10.23
N THR A 120 -7.81 -6.17 -9.80
CA THR A 120 -8.67 -5.37 -8.91
C THR A 120 -8.02 -5.11 -7.57
N GLU A 121 -7.36 -6.10 -6.96
CA GLU A 121 -6.60 -5.92 -5.73
C GLU A 121 -5.42 -4.97 -5.91
N TYR A 122 -4.73 -5.03 -7.07
CA TYR A 122 -3.64 -4.11 -7.39
C TYR A 122 -4.12 -2.66 -7.54
N GLN A 123 -5.28 -2.43 -8.19
CA GLN A 123 -5.87 -1.09 -8.27
C GLN A 123 -6.30 -0.56 -6.90
N ALA A 124 -6.88 -1.42 -6.05
CA ALA A 124 -7.19 -1.06 -4.68
C ALA A 124 -5.94 -0.68 -3.88
N LEU A 125 -4.83 -1.42 -4.04
CA LEU A 125 -3.55 -1.10 -3.42
C LEU A 125 -3.05 0.29 -3.85
N LEU A 126 -3.04 0.58 -5.15
CA LEU A 126 -2.63 1.90 -5.65
C LEU A 126 -3.49 3.02 -5.09
N THR A 127 -4.81 2.79 -4.98
CA THR A 127 -5.75 3.76 -4.42
C THR A 127 -5.43 4.07 -2.96
N LEU A 128 -5.13 3.04 -2.15
CA LEU A 128 -4.74 3.21 -0.74
C LEU A 128 -3.41 3.95 -0.60
N ILE A 129 -2.40 3.62 -1.42
CA ILE A 129 -1.10 4.30 -1.39
C ILE A 129 -1.27 5.78 -1.72
N ASN A 130 -2.05 6.10 -2.74
CA ASN A 130 -2.30 7.48 -3.13
C ASN A 130 -3.07 8.24 -2.05
N ALA A 131 -4.11 7.64 -1.48
CA ALA A 131 -4.86 8.23 -0.37
C ALA A 131 -3.95 8.48 0.85
N TYR A 132 -3.05 7.54 1.17
CA TYR A 132 -2.08 7.69 2.26
C TYR A 132 -1.14 8.87 2.01
N LYS A 133 -0.55 8.97 0.81
CA LYS A 133 0.34 10.07 0.44
C LYS A 133 -0.35 11.42 0.53
N LEU A 134 -1.60 11.51 0.05
CA LEU A 134 -2.38 12.74 0.12
C LEU A 134 -2.67 13.15 1.56
N ASN A 135 -3.06 12.20 2.42
CA ASN A 135 -3.36 12.47 3.82
C ASN A 135 -2.13 12.88 4.64
N LYS A 136 -0.95 12.35 4.32
CA LYS A 136 0.30 12.69 5.00
C LYS A 136 1.02 13.90 4.39
N SER A 137 0.57 14.36 3.22
CA SER A 137 1.12 15.54 2.57
C SER A 137 0.57 16.79 3.24
N THR A 138 1.35 17.41 4.14
CA THR A 138 1.08 18.77 4.57
C THR A 138 1.63 19.75 3.52
N PRO A 139 0.86 20.77 3.10
CA PRO A 139 1.42 21.83 2.27
C PRO A 139 2.58 22.48 3.03
N LEU A 140 3.68 22.75 2.33
CA LEU A 140 4.71 23.63 2.84
C LEU A 140 4.17 25.05 2.72
N ASP A 141 3.84 25.68 3.85
CA ASP A 141 3.43 27.08 3.85
C ASP A 141 4.60 27.94 3.36
N VAL A 142 4.39 28.65 2.26
CA VAL A 142 5.21 29.81 1.88
C VAL A 142 4.68 31.01 2.68
N ALA A 143 4.97 31.03 3.97
CA ALA A 143 4.85 32.26 4.73
C ALA A 143 5.90 33.23 4.17
N GLY A 144 5.44 34.25 3.44
CA GLY A 144 6.32 35.27 2.88
C GLY A 144 7.05 36.00 4.00
N ASP A 145 8.32 35.67 4.19
CA ASP A 145 9.28 36.44 5.00
C ASP A 145 9.66 37.78 4.33
N ASP A 146 8.95 38.15 3.28
CA ASP A 146 9.17 39.34 2.47
C ASP A 146 8.40 40.57 3.01
N THR A 147 8.02 40.58 4.28
CA THR A 147 7.47 41.78 4.93
C THR A 147 8.58 42.53 5.64
N VAL A 148 9.37 43.29 4.88
CA VAL A 148 10.34 44.23 5.44
C VAL A 148 9.60 45.49 5.87
N GLU A 149 9.72 45.88 7.15
CA GLU A 149 9.18 47.16 7.62
C GLU A 149 9.79 48.32 6.82
N GLY A 150 8.94 49.09 6.15
CA GLY A 150 9.36 50.31 5.46
C GLY A 150 9.93 51.32 6.46
N PHE A 151 11.17 51.73 6.26
CA PHE A 151 11.76 52.83 7.03
C PHE A 151 11.11 54.16 6.61
N TYR A 152 10.21 54.67 7.46
CA TYR A 152 9.71 56.04 7.34
C TYR A 152 10.56 56.94 8.25
N PRO A 153 11.45 57.80 7.71
CA PRO A 153 12.10 58.80 8.54
C PRO A 153 11.01 59.71 9.10
N SER A 154 10.96 59.86 10.43
CA SER A 154 10.12 60.85 11.07
C SER A 154 10.65 62.23 10.66
N VAL A 155 10.12 62.79 9.57
CA VAL A 155 10.29 64.19 9.26
C VAL A 155 9.53 64.94 10.33
N GLY A 156 10.23 65.26 11.43
CA GLY A 156 9.77 66.21 12.42
C GLY A 156 9.36 67.47 11.67
N SER A 157 8.09 67.80 11.76
CA SER A 157 7.51 69.01 11.21
C SER A 157 8.10 70.23 11.91
N VAL A 158 9.30 70.64 11.52
CA VAL A 158 9.86 71.94 11.88
C VAL A 158 9.59 72.86 10.70
N PHE A 159 8.36 73.35 10.61
CA PHE A 159 8.09 74.55 9.84
C PHE A 159 8.81 75.71 10.54
N ASN A 160 9.95 76.13 10.01
CA ASN A 160 10.59 77.39 10.42
C ASN A 160 9.68 78.55 10.01
N ARG A 161 8.81 78.98 10.92
CA ARG A 161 8.29 80.35 10.91
C ARG A 161 9.39 81.24 11.46
N THR A 162 10.15 81.85 10.56
CA THR A 162 10.93 83.06 10.90
C THR A 162 9.93 84.19 11.04
N ASP A 163 9.54 84.49 12.27
CA ASP A 163 8.91 85.76 12.61
C ASP A 163 9.96 86.85 12.41
N ALA A 164 9.74 87.73 11.44
CA ALA A 164 10.52 88.94 11.24
C ALA A 164 9.84 90.08 11.98
N ASP A 165 10.57 90.69 12.91
CA ASP A 165 10.29 92.00 13.52
C ASP A 165 10.23 93.12 12.45
#